data_AF-A0A6J4H2U6-F1
#
_entry.id   AF-A0A6J4H2U6-F1
#
_cell.length_a   1.000
_cell.length_b   1.000
_cell.length_c   1.000
_cell.angle_alpha   90.00
_cell.angle_beta   90.00
_cell.angle_gamma   90.00
#
_symmetry.space_group_name_H-M   'P 1'
#
loop_
_entity.id
_entity.type
_entity.pdbx_description
1 polymer ?
#
loop_
_entity_poly.entity_id
_entity_poly.type
_entity_poly.pdbx_seq_one_letter_code
_entity_poly.pdbx_strand_id
1 'polypeptide(L)'
;MTASAPIHMGGERLMLDPAGVLAWPSRRLLCASDLHLEKGSHFAAAGRGFVPPYDTRETLLRLRSALARWRPARLVLLGDSFHDARGALR
;
A
#
# COMPACT_ATOMS: atom_id res chain seq x y z
N MET A 1 -7.00 7.24 16.44
CA MET A 1 -7.10 5.99 15.67
C MET A 1 -8.41 6.03 14.89
N THR A 2 -8.37 6.22 13.58
CA THR A 2 -9.56 6.05 12.73
C THR A 2 -9.87 4.56 12.59
N ALA A 3 -11.15 4.19 12.71
CA ALA A 3 -11.60 2.81 12.60
C ALA A 3 -11.78 2.42 11.14
N SER A 4 -11.57 1.13 10.82
CA SER A 4 -11.82 0.62 9.47
C SER A 4 -13.33 0.55 9.21
N ALA A 5 -13.77 1.00 8.03
CA ALA A 5 -15.18 1.07 7.67
C ALA A 5 -15.63 -0.19 6.91
N PRO A 6 -16.75 -0.82 7.27
CA PRO A 6 -17.25 -2.00 6.58
C PRO A 6 -17.97 -1.64 5.28
N ILE A 7 -17.79 -2.46 4.24
CA ILE A 7 -18.61 -2.44 3.03
C ILE A 7 -19.00 -3.88 2.65
N HIS A 8 -20.11 -4.02 1.93
CA HIS A 8 -20.51 -5.30 1.32
C HIS A 8 -20.45 -5.17 -0.19
N MET A 9 -19.69 -6.04 -0.85
CA MET A 9 -19.53 -6.02 -2.30
C MET A 9 -19.31 -7.46 -2.80
N GLY A 10 -19.99 -7.84 -3.88
CA GLY A 10 -19.87 -9.19 -4.44
C GLY A 10 -20.22 -10.32 -3.46
N GLY A 11 -21.11 -10.07 -2.49
CA GLY A 11 -21.48 -11.04 -1.45
C GLY A 11 -20.47 -11.17 -0.30
N GLU A 12 -19.42 -10.35 -0.29
CA GLU A 12 -18.33 -10.43 0.69
C GLU A 12 -18.28 -9.17 1.56
N ARG A 13 -17.90 -9.35 2.83
CA ARG A 13 -17.71 -8.23 3.77
C ARG A 13 -16.25 -7.79 3.73
N LEU A 14 -16.03 -6.57 3.26
CA LEU A 14 -14.71 -5.97 3.11
C LEU A 14 -14.55 -4.81 4.11
N MET A 15 -13.31 -4.47 4.42
CA MET A 15 -12.97 -3.42 5.39
C MET A 15 -12.04 -2.41 4.73
N LEU A 16 -12.50 -1.16 4.64
CA LEU A 16 -11.72 -0.02 4.18
C LEU A 16 -10.88 0.49 5.35
N ASP A 17 -9.56 0.30 5.28
CA ASP A 17 -8.65 0.72 6.33
C ASP A 17 -8.06 2.11 6.02
N PRO A 18 -8.03 3.03 6.99
CA PRO A 18 -7.41 4.35 6.82
C PRO A 18 -5.93 4.34 6.44
N ALA A 19 -5.25 3.20 6.59
CA ALA A 19 -3.90 2.99 6.07
C ALA A 19 -3.83 2.95 4.53
N GLY A 20 -4.95 3.07 3.82
CA GLY A 20 -5.02 3.06 2.36
C GLY A 20 -5.11 1.65 1.77
N VAL A 21 -5.71 0.71 2.52
CA VAL A 21 -5.80 -0.70 2.11
C VAL A 21 -7.21 -1.25 2.27
N LEU A 22 -7.54 -2.24 1.45
CA LEU A 22 -8.75 -3.03 1.57
C LEU A 22 -8.41 -4.36 2.26
N ALA A 23 -9.01 -4.63 3.41
CA ALA A 23 -8.90 -5.92 4.06
C ALA A 23 -10.11 -6.81 3.73
N TRP A 24 -9.83 -8.07 3.41
CA TRP A 24 -10.81 -9.12 3.12
C TRP A 24 -10.65 -10.27 4.13
N PRO A 25 -11.32 -10.18 5.30
CA PRO A 25 -11.07 -11.07 6.42
C PRO A 25 -11.37 -12.55 6.14
N SER A 26 -12.48 -12.84 5.44
CA SER A 26 -12.89 -14.22 5.10
C SER A 26 -11.83 -14.95 4.26
N ARG A 27 -11.01 -14.22 3.49
CA ARG A 27 -9.93 -14.78 2.67
C ARG A 27 -8.53 -14.58 3.25
N ARG A 28 -8.44 -13.99 4.45
CA ARG A 28 -7.19 -13.53 5.07
C ARG A 28 -6.31 -12.78 4.07
N LEU A 29 -6.90 -11.82 3.37
CA LEU A 29 -6.25 -11.08 2.29
C LEU A 29 -6.24 -9.60 2.61
N LEU A 30 -5.15 -8.94 2.28
CA LEU A 30 -5.04 -7.48 2.27
C LEU A 30 -4.68 -7.04 0.85
N CYS A 31 -5.28 -5.96 0.38
CA CYS A 31 -5.10 -5.45 -0.96
C CYS A 31 -4.72 -3.96 -0.90
N ALA A 32 -3.72 -3.57 -1.67
CA ALA A 32 -3.27 -2.19 -1.81
C ALA A 32 -2.98 -1.86 -3.29
N SER A 33 -3.05 -0.58 -3.65
CA SER A 33 -2.63 -0.04 -4.96
C SER A 33 -1.77 1.21 -4.76
N ASP A 34 -1.12 1.69 -5.84
CA ASP A 34 -0.55 3.04 -5.91
C ASP A 34 0.47 3.37 -4.80
N LEU A 35 1.30 2.38 -4.41
CA LEU A 35 2.31 2.59 -3.37
C LEU A 35 3.39 3.61 -3.77
N HIS A 36 3.52 3.92 -5.06
CA HIS A 36 4.42 4.94 -5.64
C HIS A 36 5.82 4.96 -5.02
N LEU A 37 6.42 3.77 -4.85
CA LEU A 37 7.65 3.57 -4.07
C LEU A 37 8.89 4.24 -4.69
N GLU A 38 8.81 4.77 -5.91
CA GLU A 38 9.98 5.21 -6.70
C GLU A 38 10.16 6.72 -6.87
N LYS A 39 9.22 7.58 -6.44
CA LYS A 39 9.46 9.03 -6.51
C LYS A 39 10.61 9.47 -5.58
N GLY A 40 10.81 8.80 -4.44
CA GLY A 40 11.97 9.04 -3.58
C GLY A 40 13.27 8.45 -4.14
N SER A 41 13.22 7.21 -4.63
CA SER A 41 14.38 6.44 -5.09
C SER A 41 14.95 6.97 -6.41
N HIS A 42 14.08 7.35 -7.36
CA HIS A 42 14.49 7.88 -8.67
C HIS A 42 15.09 9.29 -8.56
N PHE A 43 14.52 10.16 -7.72
CA PHE A 43 15.07 11.51 -7.50
C PHE A 43 16.37 11.50 -6.68
N ALA A 44 16.52 10.59 -5.72
CA ALA A 44 17.77 10.39 -4.98
C ALA A 44 18.90 9.85 -5.89
N ALA A 45 18.59 8.99 -6.86
CA ALA A 45 19.55 8.47 -7.82
C ALA A 45 19.91 9.46 -8.95
N ALA A 46 19.01 10.37 -9.31
CA ALA A 46 19.19 11.32 -10.42
C ALA A 46 19.71 12.72 -10.01
N GLY A 47 19.87 13.01 -8.72
CA GLY A 47 20.44 14.28 -8.22
C GLY A 47 19.63 15.53 -8.58
N ARG A 48 18.34 15.41 -8.95
CA ARG A 48 17.51 16.51 -9.44
C ARG A 48 16.45 16.97 -8.44
N GLY A 49 16.86 17.68 -7.39
CA GLY A 49 15.93 18.52 -6.61
C GLY A 49 15.14 17.82 -5.51
N PHE A 50 14.72 18.63 -4.54
CA PHE A 50 14.18 18.27 -3.24
C PHE A 50 12.82 17.55 -3.36
N VAL A 51 12.83 16.22 -3.32
CA VAL A 51 11.64 15.42 -3.04
C VAL A 51 11.57 15.19 -1.54
N PRO A 52 10.43 15.44 -0.86
CA PRO A 52 10.29 15.13 0.55
C PRO A 52 10.62 13.65 0.79
N PRO A 53 11.68 13.32 1.54
CA PRO A 53 12.19 11.95 1.68
C PRO A 53 11.26 11.00 2.45
N TYR A 54 10.12 11.51 2.92
CA TYR A 54 9.25 10.86 3.89
C TYR A 54 8.10 10.07 3.26
N ASP A 55 7.80 10.28 1.98
CA ASP A 55 6.58 9.74 1.36
C ASP A 55 6.61 8.20 1.28
N THR A 56 7.73 7.62 0.85
CA THR A 56 7.91 6.16 0.75
C THR A 56 7.95 5.49 2.14
N ARG A 57 8.68 6.08 3.09
CA ARG A 57 8.78 5.53 4.46
C ARG A 57 7.44 5.56 5.17
N GLU A 58 6.69 6.64 5.03
CA GLU A 58 5.37 6.79 5.63
C GLU A 58 4.36 5.78 5.06
N THR A 59 4.36 5.59 3.73
CA THR A 59 3.55 4.55 3.06
C THR A 59 3.88 3.15 3.59
N LEU A 60 5.16 2.80 3.74
CA LEU A 60 5.57 1.51 4.30
C LEU A 60 5.18 1.35 5.79
N LEU A 61 5.23 2.43 6.59
CA LEU A 61 4.81 2.41 7.99
C LEU A 61 3.30 2.18 8.13
N ARG A 62 2.49 2.79 7.26
CA ARG A 62 1.04 2.58 7.19
C ARG A 62 0.72 1.14 6.79
N LEU A 63 1.37 0.63 5.74
CA LEU A 63 1.20 -0.76 5.31
C LEU A 63 1.59 -1.75 6.41
N ARG A 64 2.74 -1.54 7.08
CA ARG A 64 3.17 -2.37 8.21
C ARG A 64 2.13 -2.40 9.33
N SER A 65 1.55 -1.25 9.65
CA SER A 65 0.51 -1.15 10.69
C SER A 65 -0.75 -1.93 10.29
N ALA A 66 -1.15 -1.88 9.02
CA ALA A 66 -2.27 -2.65 8.51
C ALA A 66 -1.99 -4.16 8.52
N LEU A 67 -0.79 -4.59 8.13
CA LEU A 67 -0.36 -5.99 8.17
C LEU A 67 -0.41 -6.56 9.60
N ALA A 68 0.07 -5.79 10.59
CA ALA A 68 0.02 -6.19 11.99
C ALA A 68 -1.42 -6.31 12.50
N ARG A 69 -2.30 -5.39 12.10
CA ARG A 69 -3.73 -5.39 12.49
C ARG A 69 -4.51 -6.56 11.89
N TRP A 70 -4.37 -6.77 10.59
CA TRP A 70 -5.22 -7.71 9.84
C TRP A 70 -4.63 -9.12 9.75
N ARG A 71 -3.32 -9.29 9.98
CA ARG A 71 -2.58 -10.56 9.91
C ARG A 71 -2.99 -11.42 8.69
N PRO A 72 -2.98 -10.84 7.48
CA PRO A 72 -3.39 -11.57 6.29
C PRO A 72 -2.42 -12.72 5.99
N ALA A 73 -2.93 -13.76 5.35
CA ALA A 73 -2.11 -14.80 4.74
C ALA A 73 -1.55 -14.37 3.37
N ARG A 74 -2.20 -13.40 2.71
CA ARG A 74 -1.83 -12.90 1.38
C ARG A 74 -1.93 -11.37 1.31
N LEU A 75 -0.91 -10.73 0.76
CA LEU A 75 -0.93 -9.33 0.35
C LEU A 75 -0.98 -9.27 -1.18
N VAL A 76 -1.97 -8.57 -1.73
CA VAL A 76 -2.10 -8.32 -3.16
C VAL A 76 -1.82 -6.85 -3.44
N LEU A 77 -0.93 -6.60 -4.41
CA LEU A 77 -0.63 -5.27 -4.91
C LEU A 77 -1.20 -5.15 -6.33
N LEU A 78 -2.19 -4.29 -6.53
CA LEU A 78 -2.97 -4.26 -7.78
C LEU A 78 -2.28 -3.54 -8.96
N GLY A 79 -1.16 -2.85 -8.74
CA GLY A 79 -0.45 -2.08 -9.78
C GLY A 79 -0.09 -0.67 -9.33
N ASP A 80 0.63 0.06 -10.20
CA ASP A 80 1.17 1.43 -10.00
C ASP A 80 1.98 1.61 -8.70
N SER A 81 2.50 0.50 -8.18
CA SER A 81 3.42 0.51 -7.03
C SER A 81 4.80 1.04 -7.43
N PHE A 82 5.16 0.93 -8.71
CA PHE A 82 6.39 1.42 -9.33
C PHE A 82 6.03 2.40 -10.46
N HIS A 83 6.78 3.49 -10.56
CA HIS A 83 6.50 4.54 -11.55
C HIS A 83 7.28 4.35 -12.87
N ASP A 84 8.26 3.42 -12.89
CA ASP A 84 8.95 2.98 -14.10
C ASP A 84 8.46 1.58 -14.53
N ALA A 85 8.25 1.38 -15.83
CA ALA A 85 7.97 0.08 -16.44
C ALA A 85 9.06 -0.98 -16.17
N ARG A 86 10.22 -0.57 -15.62
CA ARG A 86 11.32 -1.43 -15.19
C ARG A 86 11.39 -1.70 -13.67
N GLY A 87 10.53 -1.10 -12.86
CA GLY A 87 10.60 -1.22 -11.39
C GLY A 87 10.32 -2.62 -10.85
N ALA A 88 9.55 -3.44 -11.58
CA ALA A 88 9.31 -4.84 -11.21
C ALA A 88 10.49 -5.80 -11.50
N LEU A 89 11.55 -5.30 -12.16
CA LEU A 89 12.69 -6.10 -12.64
C LEU A 89 14.01 -5.79 -11.89
N ARG A 90 13.96 -5.04 -10.78
CA ARG A 90 15.13 -4.70 -9.96
C ARG A 90 15.05 -5.26 -8.55
#